data_AF-A7MHP7-F1
#
_entry.id   AF-A7MHP7-F1
#
_cell.length_a   1.000
_cell.length_b   1.000
_cell.length_c   1.000
_cell.angle_alpha   90.00
_cell.angle_beta   90.00
_cell.angle_gamma   90.00
#
_symmetry.space_group_name_H-M   'P 1'
#
loop_
_entity.id
_entity.type
_entity.pdbx_description
1 polymer ?
#
loop_
_entity_poly.entity_id
_entity_poly.type
_entity_poly.pdbx_seq_one_letter_code
_entity_poly.pdbx_strand_id
1 'polypeptide(L)'
;MLKHLNLVTGARYQNSKSSLENIRARLREGHSVDDLQLVVDYKHEHWHDTEMYDYMRPQTLFVPGKLEGYLLSATRWKERGRPSRQQWKQRSVQRDDSAFKASYAGVDYSQVPEGFRS
;
A
#
# COMPACT_ATOMS: atom_id res chain seq x y z
N MET A 1 11.83 -13.55 3.39
CA MET A 1 11.34 -12.17 3.19
C MET A 1 12.13 -11.43 2.11
N LEU A 2 13.37 -10.94 2.30
CA LEU A 2 14.02 -10.12 1.26
C LEU A 2 14.23 -10.87 -0.06
N LYS A 3 14.56 -12.16 0.03
CA LYS A 3 14.59 -13.09 -1.12
C LYS A 3 13.24 -13.15 -1.86
N HIS A 4 12.13 -13.14 -1.13
CA HIS A 4 10.77 -13.14 -1.69
C HIS A 4 10.49 -11.82 -2.42
N LEU A 5 10.83 -10.68 -1.81
CA LEU A 5 10.68 -9.39 -2.48
C LEU A 5 11.49 -9.32 -3.78
N ASN A 6 12.75 -9.78 -3.76
CA ASN A 6 13.58 -9.85 -4.97
C ASN A 6 12.99 -10.79 -6.03
N LEU A 7 12.45 -11.93 -5.63
CA LEU A 7 11.81 -12.89 -6.53
C LEU A 7 10.57 -12.28 -7.20
N VAL A 8 9.70 -11.63 -6.42
CA VAL A 8 8.46 -11.02 -6.91
C VAL A 8 8.73 -9.79 -7.76
N THR A 9 9.67 -8.94 -7.33
CA THR A 9 9.93 -7.67 -8.02
C THR A 9 10.91 -7.75 -9.18
N GLY A 10 11.68 -8.84 -9.29
CA GLY A 10 12.84 -8.94 -10.17
C GLY A 10 14.03 -8.09 -9.71
N ALA A 11 13.89 -7.35 -8.60
CA ALA A 11 14.94 -6.51 -8.07
C ALA A 11 16.04 -7.32 -7.38
N ARG A 12 17.19 -6.68 -7.15
CA ARG A 12 18.34 -7.27 -6.44
C ARG A 12 18.66 -6.49 -5.17
N TYR A 13 17.66 -6.29 -4.31
CA TYR A 13 17.88 -5.66 -3.00
C TYR A 13 18.87 -6.50 -2.19
N GLN A 14 19.91 -5.84 -1.70
CA GLN A 14 20.93 -6.44 -0.86
C GLN A 14 20.49 -6.44 0.60
N ASN A 15 21.08 -7.36 1.38
CA ASN A 15 20.94 -7.40 2.83
C ASN A 15 21.67 -6.20 3.47
N SER A 16 21.22 -4.99 3.20
CA SER A 16 21.72 -3.79 3.85
C SER A 16 21.11 -3.66 5.25
N LYS A 17 21.86 -3.01 6.15
CA LYS A 17 21.43 -2.75 7.52
C LYS A 17 20.07 -2.04 7.55
N SER A 18 19.88 -1.05 6.68
CA SER A 18 18.64 -0.27 6.55
C SER A 18 17.43 -1.07 6.04
N SER A 19 17.63 -1.99 5.08
CA SER A 19 16.54 -2.83 4.57
C SER A 19 16.09 -3.86 5.62
N LEU A 20 17.07 -4.43 6.32
CA LEU A 20 16.82 -5.44 7.34
C LEU A 20 16.31 -4.86 8.65
N GLU A 21 16.68 -3.63 9.01
CA GLU A 21 16.19 -2.98 10.23
C GLU A 21 14.68 -2.83 10.23
N ASN A 22 14.09 -2.35 9.12
CA ASN A 22 12.64 -2.25 8.99
C ASN A 22 11.97 -3.62 9.08
N ILE A 23 12.47 -4.63 8.35
CA ILE A 23 11.92 -5.99 8.38
C ILE A 23 12.00 -6.58 9.80
N ARG A 24 13.17 -6.49 10.44
CA ARG A 24 13.40 -7.01 11.79
C ARG A 24 12.54 -6.29 12.83
N ALA A 25 12.34 -4.98 12.69
CA ALA A 25 11.46 -4.21 13.57
C ALA A 25 10.03 -4.76 13.54
N ARG A 26 9.47 -5.00 12.34
CA ARG A 26 8.11 -5.55 12.21
C ARG A 26 7.99 -6.97 12.78
N LEU A 27 9.03 -7.79 12.62
CA LEU A 27 9.06 -9.13 13.23
C LEU A 27 9.08 -9.05 14.77
N ARG A 28 9.77 -8.06 15.37
CA ARG A 28 9.77 -7.85 16.82
C ARG A 28 8.44 -7.33 17.36
N GLU A 29 7.69 -6.59 16.54
CA GLU A 29 6.35 -6.11 16.86
C GLU A 29 5.28 -7.21 16.80
N GLY A 30 5.65 -8.43 16.37
CA GLY A 30 4.77 -9.60 16.36
C GLY A 30 4.19 -9.94 15.00
N HIS A 31 4.57 -9.24 13.93
CA HIS A 31 4.14 -9.61 12.58
C HIS A 31 4.87 -10.87 12.10
N SER A 32 4.14 -11.75 11.41
CA SER A 32 4.71 -12.96 10.85
C SER A 32 5.44 -12.68 9.53
N VAL A 33 6.35 -13.59 9.15
CA VAL A 33 6.99 -13.53 7.84
C VAL A 33 5.94 -13.65 6.71
N ASP A 34 4.87 -14.40 6.94
CA ASP A 34 3.78 -14.58 5.97
C ASP A 34 2.97 -13.32 5.77
N ASP A 35 2.74 -12.53 6.83
CA ASP A 35 2.10 -11.22 6.73
C ASP A 35 2.91 -10.27 5.84
N LEU A 36 4.23 -10.25 6.03
CA LEU A 36 5.13 -9.43 5.23
C LEU A 36 5.14 -9.88 3.76
N GLN A 37 5.14 -11.20 3.51
CA GLN A 37 5.04 -11.74 2.15
C GLN A 37 3.69 -11.39 1.50
N LEU A 38 2.60 -11.50 2.26
CA LEU A 38 1.27 -11.18 1.77
C LEU A 38 1.15 -9.71 1.35
N VAL A 39 1.74 -8.80 2.11
CA VAL A 39 1.83 -7.37 1.74
C VAL A 39 2.62 -7.17 0.46
N VAL A 40 3.73 -7.89 0.26
CA VAL A 40 4.52 -7.83 -0.98
C VAL A 40 3.71 -8.32 -2.17
N ASP A 41 3.06 -9.47 -2.06
CA ASP A 41 2.24 -10.05 -3.13
C ASP A 41 1.10 -9.09 -3.53
N TYR A 42 0.40 -8.55 -2.52
CA TYR A 42 -0.68 -7.60 -2.73
C TYR A 42 -0.19 -6.32 -3.42
N LYS A 43 0.93 -5.76 -2.96
CA LYS A 43 1.48 -4.51 -3.50
C LYS A 43 2.08 -4.68 -4.88
N HIS A 44 2.71 -5.82 -5.14
CA HIS A 44 3.12 -6.20 -6.47
C HIS A 44 1.92 -6.20 -7.39
N GLU A 45 0.86 -6.97 -7.11
CA GLU A 45 -0.35 -7.00 -7.95
C GLU A 45 -0.97 -5.59 -8.12
N HIS A 46 -1.00 -4.79 -7.05
CA HIS A 46 -1.63 -3.47 -7.08
C HIS A 46 -0.86 -2.42 -7.89
N TRP A 47 0.47 -2.44 -7.80
CA TRP A 47 1.37 -1.45 -8.40
C TRP A 47 2.07 -1.95 -9.67
N HIS A 48 1.93 -3.23 -10.01
CA HIS A 48 2.41 -3.79 -11.27
C HIS A 48 1.82 -2.99 -12.44
N ASP A 49 2.67 -2.71 -13.43
CA ASP A 49 2.38 -1.85 -14.59
C ASP A 49 1.90 -0.43 -14.23
N THR A 50 2.40 0.14 -13.12
CA THR A 50 2.18 1.54 -12.76
C THR A 50 3.48 2.23 -12.39
N GLU A 51 3.51 3.55 -12.49
CA GLU A 51 4.63 4.37 -12.01
C GLU A 51 4.90 4.19 -10.50
N MET A 52 3.89 3.70 -9.75
CA MET A 52 4.04 3.43 -8.32
C MET A 52 4.95 2.23 -8.03
N TYR A 53 5.30 1.42 -9.04
CA TYR A 53 6.15 0.25 -8.86
C TYR A 53 7.57 0.61 -8.38
N ASP A 54 8.06 1.81 -8.68
CA ASP A 54 9.35 2.32 -8.18
C ASP A 54 9.44 2.40 -6.65
N TYR A 55 8.27 2.41 -5.99
CA TYR A 55 8.12 2.41 -4.53
C TYR A 55 8.03 0.99 -3.93
N MET A 56 8.24 -0.08 -4.72
CA MET A 56 8.33 -1.48 -4.24
C MET A 56 9.63 -1.78 -3.46
N ARG A 57 9.97 -0.93 -2.50
CA ARG A 57 11.20 -1.00 -1.70
C ARG A 57 10.89 -1.43 -0.27
N PRO A 58 11.81 -2.15 0.42
CA PRO A 58 11.63 -2.49 1.83
C PRO A 58 11.37 -1.25 2.71
N GLN A 59 12.08 -0.16 2.41
CA GLN A 59 11.97 1.11 3.12
C GLN A 59 10.66 1.86 2.88
N THR A 60 9.81 1.42 1.95
CA THR A 60 8.49 2.02 1.71
C THR A 60 7.38 1.10 2.20
N LEU A 61 7.56 -0.21 2.04
CA LEU A 61 6.59 -1.22 2.42
C LEU A 61 6.56 -1.48 3.94
N PHE A 62 7.71 -1.44 4.62
CA PHE A 62 7.86 -1.84 6.04
C PHE A 62 8.13 -0.66 6.98
N VAL A 63 7.73 0.55 6.57
CA VAL A 63 7.76 1.75 7.42
C VAL A 63 6.76 1.60 8.57
N PRO A 64 7.12 2.03 9.80
CA PRO A 64 6.17 2.10 10.89
C PRO A 64 4.89 2.85 10.49
N GLY A 65 3.73 2.30 10.87
CA GLY A 65 2.40 2.89 10.59
C GLY A 65 1.82 2.61 9.20
N LYS A 66 2.63 2.29 8.17
CA LYS A 66 2.10 1.90 6.85
C LYS A 66 1.82 0.41 6.73
N LEU A 67 2.60 -0.42 7.43
CA LEU A 67 2.48 -1.88 7.34
C LEU A 67 1.08 -2.35 7.70
N GLU A 68 0.50 -1.90 8.80
CA GLU A 68 -0.81 -2.35 9.28
C GLU A 68 -1.92 -2.07 8.25
N GLY A 69 -1.93 -0.87 7.66
CA GLY A 69 -2.90 -0.52 6.61
C GLY A 69 -2.73 -1.37 5.35
N TYR A 70 -1.49 -1.69 4.98
CA TYR A 70 -1.23 -2.59 3.86
C TYR A 70 -1.62 -4.02 4.18
N LEU A 71 -1.34 -4.50 5.39
CA LEU A 71 -1.69 -5.84 5.84
C LEU A 71 -3.21 -6.02 5.86
N LEU A 72 -3.96 -5.06 6.41
CA LEU A 72 -5.42 -5.09 6.38
C LEU A 72 -5.97 -5.19 4.95
N SER A 73 -5.40 -4.41 4.03
CA SER A 73 -5.80 -4.44 2.62
C SER A 73 -5.43 -5.76 1.95
N ALA A 74 -4.26 -6.29 2.25
CA ALA A 74 -3.73 -7.53 1.70
C ALA A 74 -4.50 -8.76 2.22
N THR A 75 -4.92 -8.77 3.49
CA THR A 75 -5.80 -9.80 4.07
C THR A 75 -7.15 -9.81 3.36
N ARG A 76 -7.78 -8.64 3.18
CA ARG A 76 -9.04 -8.54 2.41
C ARG A 76 -8.89 -8.98 0.96
N TRP A 77 -7.74 -8.74 0.35
CA TRP A 77 -7.43 -9.22 -0.99
C TRP A 77 -7.27 -10.74 -1.02
N LYS A 78 -6.59 -11.33 -0.02
CA LYS A 78 -6.46 -12.78 0.16
C LYS A 78 -7.81 -13.47 0.36
N GLU A 79 -8.66 -12.94 1.23
CA GLU A 79 -10.01 -13.45 1.51
C GLU A 79 -10.88 -13.48 0.25
N ARG A 80 -10.65 -12.55 -0.69
CA ARG A 80 -11.34 -12.49 -1.98
C ARG A 80 -10.75 -13.41 -3.05
N GLY A 81 -9.81 -14.29 -2.68
CA GLY A 81 -9.18 -15.22 -3.62
C GLY A 81 -8.06 -14.61 -4.45
N ARG A 82 -7.42 -13.52 -3.97
CA ARG A 82 -6.30 -12.85 -4.65
C ARG A 82 -6.63 -12.41 -6.10
N PRO A 83 -7.71 -11.64 -6.32
CA PRO A 83 -8.11 -11.21 -7.66
C PRO A 83 -7.02 -10.37 -8.33
N SER A 84 -6.94 -10.43 -9.66
CA SER A 84 -5.97 -9.63 -10.42
C SER A 84 -6.37 -8.16 -10.47
N ARG A 85 -5.40 -7.27 -10.68
CA ARG A 85 -5.62 -5.81 -10.74
C ARG A 85 -6.64 -5.41 -11.79
N GLN A 86 -6.74 -6.13 -12.90
CA GLN A 86 -7.73 -5.90 -13.95
C GLN A 86 -9.16 -5.97 -13.40
N GLN A 87 -9.43 -6.90 -12.48
CA GLN A 87 -10.71 -7.05 -11.80
C GLN A 87 -10.95 -5.95 -10.74
N TRP A 88 -9.91 -5.22 -10.31
CA TRP A 88 -10.04 -4.14 -9.33
C TRP A 88 -10.50 -2.84 -9.98
N LYS A 89 -10.05 -2.54 -11.21
CA LYS A 89 -10.51 -1.36 -11.97
C LYS A 89 -12.03 -1.40 -12.20
N GLN A 90 -12.59 -2.58 -12.46
CA GLN A 90 -14.04 -2.76 -12.60
C GLN A 90 -14.80 -2.37 -11.32
N ARG A 91 -14.16 -2.47 -10.15
CA ARG A 91 -14.75 -2.11 -8.85
C ARG A 91 -14.45 -0.69 -8.39
N SER A 92 -13.32 -0.08 -8.78
CA SER A 92 -13.10 1.35 -8.49
C SER A 92 -14.06 2.21 -9.30
N VAL A 93 -14.38 1.81 -10.53
CA VAL A 93 -15.43 2.45 -11.36
C VAL A 93 -16.83 2.30 -10.74
N GLN A 94 -17.08 1.24 -9.96
CA GLN A 94 -18.36 1.03 -9.26
C GLN A 94 -18.41 1.61 -7.83
N ARG A 95 -17.28 2.00 -7.25
CA ARG A 95 -17.27 2.78 -5.99
C ARG A 95 -17.56 4.23 -6.36
N ASP A 96 -18.84 4.50 -6.56
CA ASP A 96 -19.52 5.79 -6.45
C ASP A 96 -18.58 6.95 -6.04
N ASP A 97 -17.89 7.54 -7.02
CA ASP A 97 -17.20 8.83 -6.86
C ASP A 97 -18.21 9.94 -6.51
N SER A 98 -19.50 9.68 -6.73
CA SER A 98 -20.64 10.55 -6.39
C SER A 98 -20.65 10.92 -4.90
N ALA A 99 -20.38 9.97 -4.00
CA ALA A 99 -20.37 10.21 -2.55
C ALA A 99 -19.23 11.14 -2.07
N PHE A 100 -18.05 11.12 -2.70
CA PHE A 100 -16.94 12.02 -2.36
C PHE A 100 -17.04 13.38 -3.07
N LYS A 101 -17.62 13.43 -4.28
CA LYS A 101 -17.84 14.69 -5.02
C LYS A 101 -19.02 15.50 -4.45
N ALA A 102 -20.05 14.84 -3.94
CA ALA A 102 -21.22 15.50 -3.37
C ALA A 102 -20.91 16.33 -2.12
N SER A 103 -19.89 15.96 -1.33
CA SER A 103 -19.55 16.68 -0.10
C SER A 103 -18.85 18.02 -0.31
N TYR A 104 -18.35 18.31 -1.52
CA TYR A 104 -17.66 19.57 -1.85
C TYR A 104 -18.45 20.50 -2.78
N ALA A 105 -19.52 20.01 -3.42
CA ALA A 105 -20.30 20.78 -4.39
C ALA A 105 -21.07 21.97 -3.79
N GLY A 106 -21.23 22.01 -2.46
CA GLY A 106 -21.90 23.10 -1.73
C GLY A 106 -20.98 23.89 -0.79
N VAL A 107 -19.66 23.70 -0.87
CA VAL A 107 -18.71 24.43 -0.04
C VAL A 107 -18.37 25.76 -0.73
N ASP A 108 -18.73 26.87 -0.10
CA ASP A 108 -18.34 28.20 -0.55
C ASP A 108 -16.87 28.47 -0.19
N TYR A 109 -15.99 28.34 -1.18
CA TYR A 109 -14.55 28.56 -1.04
C TYR A 109 -14.15 30.05 -1.01
N SER A 110 -15.12 30.98 -1.04
CA SER A 110 -14.83 32.41 -0.92
C SER A 110 -14.50 32.86 0.51
N GLN A 111 -14.82 32.04 1.51
CA GLN A 111 -14.51 32.32 2.92
C GLN A 111 -13.39 31.40 3.42
N VAL A 112 -12.16 31.91 3.41
CA VAL A 112 -11.03 31.26 4.11
C VAL A 112 -11.23 31.45 5.62
N PRO A 113 -11.36 30.39 6.42
CA PRO A 113 -11.47 30.51 7.87
C PRO A 113 -10.20 31.11 8.46
N GLU A 114 -10.37 32.04 9.40
CA GLU A 114 -9.28 32.72 10.09
C GLU A 114 -8.33 31.69 10.75
N GLY A 115 -7.05 31.70 10.33
CA GLY A 115 -6.03 30.75 10.79
C GLY A 115 -5.40 29.88 9.70
N PHE A 116 -5.99 29.82 8.50
CA PHE A 116 -5.31 29.27 7.33
C PHE A 116 -4.54 30.39 6.63
N ARG A 117 -3.20 30.26 6.59
CA ARG A 117 -2.34 31.24 5.90
C ARG A 117 -2.44 31.01 4.38
N SER A 118 -2.84 32.04 3.66
CA SER A 118 -2.83 32.14 2.19
C SER A 118 -1.43 32.11 1.60
#